data_AF-A0A7K0LTI6-F1
#
_entry.id   AF-A0A7K0LTI6-F1
#
_cell.length_a   1.000
_cell.length_b   1.000
_cell.length_c   1.000
_cell.angle_alpha   90.00
_cell.angle_beta   90.00
_cell.angle_gamma   90.00
#
_symmetry.space_group_name_H-M   'P 1'
#
loop_
_entity.id
_entity.type
_entity.pdbx_description
1 polymer ?
#
loop_
_entity_poly.entity_id
_entity_poly.type
_entity_poly.pdbx_seq_one_letter_code
_entity_poly.pdbx_strand_id
1 'polypeptide(L)' 'MRRAIGAVLVMIGATWFALGAGFIQGSVMSGQVIWAVMGVALAAGGGYVLSRRPKA' A
#
# COMPACT_ATOMS: atom_id res chain seq x y z
N MET A 1 4.16 11.78 13.81
CA MET A 1 4.68 11.32 12.49
C MET A 1 4.41 9.85 12.19
N ARG A 2 4.68 8.89 13.09
CA ARG A 2 4.55 7.45 12.79
C ARG A 2 3.18 7.00 12.25
N ARG A 3 2.08 7.57 12.76
CA ARG A 3 0.72 7.33 12.25
C ARG A 3 0.53 7.86 10.82
N ALA A 4 1.03 9.06 10.53
CA ALA A 4 0.98 9.63 9.18
C ALA A 4 1.78 8.78 8.19
N ILE A 5 2.98 8.32 8.58
CA ILE A 5 3.79 7.39 7.78
C ILE A 5 3.01 6.10 7.49
N GLY A 6 2.40 5.50 8.52
CA GLY A 6 1.56 4.30 8.34
C GLY A 6 0.40 4.54 7.38
N ALA A 7 -0.33 5.64 7.54
CA ALA A 7 -1.45 5.99 6.66
C ALA A 7 -1.02 6.19 5.19
N VAL A 8 0.08 6.92 4.97
CA VAL A 8 0.62 7.14 3.61
C VAL A 8 1.03 5.82 2.96
N LEU A 9 1.71 4.94 3.70
CA LEU A 9 2.10 3.61 3.20
C LEU A 9 0.88 2.76 2.81
N VAL A 10 -0.20 2.80 3.60
CA VAL A 10 -1.46 2.12 3.27
C VAL A 10 -2.05 2.65 1.98
N MET A 11 -2.13 3.97 1.83
CA MET A 11 -2.70 4.61 0.63
C MET A 11 -1.90 4.28 -0.63
N ILE A 12 -0.57 4.35 -0.56
CA ILE A 12 0.31 4.00 -1.69
C ILE A 12 0.17 2.51 -2.03
N GLY A 13 0.21 1.63 -1.02
CA GLY A 13 0.06 0.19 -1.22
C GLY A 13 -1.28 -0.19 -1.84
N ALA A 14 -2.37 0.41 -1.36
CA ALA A 14 -3.71 0.22 -1.93
C ALA A 14 -3.79 0.69 -3.40
N THR A 15 -3.15 1.82 -3.72
CA THR A 15 -3.11 2.33 -5.10
C THR A 15 -2.34 1.40 -6.03
N TRP A 16 -1.17 0.92 -5.58
CA TRP A 16 -0.37 -0.04 -6.35
C TRP A 16 -1.08 -1.37 -6.53
N PHE A 17 -1.78 -1.84 -5.50
CA PHE A 17 -2.63 -3.01 -5.62
C PHE A 17 -3.73 -2.80 -6.67
N ALA A 18 -4.42 -1.66 -6.62
CA ALA A 18 -5.48 -1.35 -7.56
C ALA A 18 -4.99 -1.24 -9.01
N LEU A 19 -3.81 -0.66 -9.24
CA LEU A 19 -3.16 -0.63 -10.55
C LEU A 19 -2.78 -2.05 -11.00
N GLY A 20 -2.02 -2.79 -10.19
CA GLY A 20 -1.54 -4.13 -10.54
C GLY A 20 -2.65 -5.16 -10.75
N ALA A 21 -3.75 -5.05 -9.99
CA ALA A 21 -4.94 -5.87 -10.14
C ALA A 21 -5.80 -5.48 -11.36
N GLY A 22 -5.49 -4.35 -12.01
CA GLY A 22 -6.20 -3.87 -13.20
C GLY A 22 -7.48 -3.08 -12.92
N PHE A 23 -7.75 -2.72 -11.66
CA PHE A 23 -8.87 -1.82 -11.31
C PHE A 23 -8.64 -0.39 -11.80
N ILE A 24 -7.37 0.04 -11.89
CA ILE A 24 -6.97 1.35 -12.42
C ILE A 24 -6.09 1.14 -13.66
N GLN A 25 -6.43 1.81 -14.76
CA GLN A 25 -5.79 1.68 -16.07
C GLN A 25 -5.06 2.96 -16.47
N GLY A 26 -4.23 2.88 -17.52
CA GLY A 26 -3.48 4.02 -18.07
C GLY A 26 -2.08 4.23 -17.48
N SER A 27 -1.58 3.28 -16.69
CA SER A 27 -0.21 3.27 -16.16
C SER A 27 0.57 2.07 -16.70
N VAL A 28 1.91 2.19 -16.73
CA VAL A 28 2.83 1.07 -16.99
C VAL A 28 2.63 -0.07 -15.98
N MET A 29 2.10 0.23 -14.79
CA MET A 29 1.86 -0.73 -13.72
C MET A 29 0.54 -1.50 -13.87
N SER A 30 -0.36 -1.05 -14.75
CA SER A 30 -1.72 -1.57 -14.84
C SER A 30 -1.76 -3.02 -15.33
N GLY A 31 -2.46 -3.89 -14.60
CA GLY A 31 -2.63 -5.30 -14.96
C GLY A 31 -1.39 -6.19 -14.76
N GLN A 32 -0.34 -5.66 -14.12
CA GLN A 32 0.88 -6.41 -13.82
C GLN A 32 0.86 -6.94 -12.38
N VAL A 33 0.91 -8.26 -12.24
CA VAL A 33 0.81 -8.99 -10.96
C VAL A 33 1.87 -8.55 -9.93
N ILE A 34 3.08 -8.22 -10.38
CA ILE A 34 4.16 -7.79 -9.48
C ILE A 34 3.76 -6.56 -8.65
N TRP A 35 3.09 -5.58 -9.27
CA TRP A 35 2.63 -4.37 -8.59
C TRP A 35 1.47 -4.65 -7.64
N ALA A 36 0.63 -5.65 -7.96
CA ALA A 36 -0.43 -6.09 -7.06
C ALA A 36 0.17 -6.66 -5.76
N VAL A 37 1.14 -7.56 -5.88
CA VAL A 37 1.83 -8.18 -4.74
C VAL A 37 2.60 -7.15 -3.92
N MET A 38 3.36 -6.27 -4.58
CA MET A 38 4.07 -5.20 -3.89
C MET A 38 3.13 -4.23 -3.17
N GLY A 39 1.98 -3.89 -3.79
CA GLY A 39 0.96 -3.05 -3.19
C GLY A 39 0.38 -3.65 -1.91
N VAL A 40 0.04 -4.93 -1.92
CA VAL A 40 -0.43 -5.66 -0.72
C VAL A 40 0.63 -5.65 0.38
N ALA A 41 1.88 -5.97 0.05
CA ALA A 41 2.97 -5.98 1.02
C ALA A 41 3.18 -4.59 1.66
N LEU A 42 3.13 -3.53 0.84
CA LEU A 42 3.28 -2.15 1.31
C LEU A 42 2.10 -1.72 2.20
N ALA A 43 0.87 -2.06 1.81
CA ALA A 43 -0.32 -1.75 2.58
C ALA A 43 -0.33 -2.48 3.93
N ALA A 44 0.06 -3.76 3.95
CA ALA A 44 0.21 -4.53 5.18
C ALA A 44 1.28 -3.93 6.12
N GLY A 45 2.44 -3.56 5.57
CA GLY A 45 3.50 -2.86 6.32
C GLY A 45 3.02 -1.53 6.89
N GLY A 46 2.31 -0.72 6.10
CA GLY A 46 1.67 0.51 6.55
C GLY A 46 0.66 0.30 7.67
N GLY A 47 -0.21 -0.71 7.53
CA GLY A 47 -1.20 -1.09 8.55
C GLY A 47 -0.54 -1.55 9.86
N TYR A 48 0.56 -2.28 9.77
CA TYR A 48 1.37 -2.66 10.93
C TYR A 48 2.00 -1.44 11.62
N VAL A 49 2.56 -0.52 10.84
CA VAL A 49 3.09 0.75 11.36
C VAL A 49 1.97 1.55 12.04
N LEU A 50 0.79 1.63 11.43
CA LEU A 50 -0.36 2.33 12.00
C LEU A 50 -0.85 1.70 13.30
N SER A 51 -0.80 0.36 13.39
CA SER A 51 -1.30 -0.42 14.52
C SER A 51 -0.39 -0.41 15.74
N ARG A 52 0.93 -0.13 15.60
CA ARG A 52 1.76 -0.09 16.83
C ARG A 52 1.40 1.13 17.67
N ARG A 53 0.97 0.85 18.90
CA ARG A 53 0.79 1.86 19.94
C ARG A 53 2.16 2.31 20.47
N PRO A 54 2.35 3.61 20.75
CA PRO A 54 3.52 4.07 21.48
C PRO A 54 3.55 3.37 22.85
N LYS A 55 4.69 2.77 23.23
CA LYS A 55 4.90 2.35 24.62
C LYS A 55 4.91 3.62 25.47
N ALA A 56 4.00 3.67 26.45
CA ALA A 56 3.98 4.70 27.48
C ALA A 56 5.18 4.53 28.42
#